data_AF-A0A2M7NNM9-F1
#
_entry.id   AF-A0A2M7NNM9-F1
#
_cell.length_a   1.000
_cell.length_b   1.000
_cell.length_c   1.000
_cell.angle_alpha   90.00
_cell.angle_beta   90.00
_cell.angle_gamma   90.00
#
_symmetry.space_group_name_H-M   'P 1'
#
loop_
_entity.id
_entity.type
_entity.pdbx_description
1 polymer ?
#
loop_
_entity_poly.entity_id
_entity_poly.type
_entity_poly.pdbx_seq_one_letter_code
_entity_poly.pdbx_strand_id
1 'polypeptide(L)' 'MKIVLKIMLVIFLIWMATGFFLIKTEHEKAQIVMGLGVMYLSFIFMPVFIYHRYKGGRYKKYIINDEKLREAFKNVGKN' A
#
# COMPACT_ATOMS: atom_id res chain seq x y z
N MET A 1 7.74 0.35 13.69
CA MET A 1 6.60 0.21 12.74
C MET A 1 6.99 0.44 11.27
N LYS A 2 7.76 1.49 10.91
CA LYS A 2 8.31 1.64 9.55
C LYS A 2 9.16 0.43 9.10
N ILE A 3 9.86 -0.20 10.04
CA ILE A 3 10.68 -1.39 9.82
C ILE A 3 9.85 -2.63 9.44
N VAL A 4 8.70 -2.86 10.07
CA VAL A 4 7.84 -4.02 9.73
C VAL A 4 7.39 -3.95 8.29
N LEU A 5 6.93 -2.76 7.86
CA LEU A 5 6.49 -2.53 6.48
C LEU A 5 7.65 -2.65 5.48
N LYS A 6 8.85 -2.17 5.84
CA LYS A 6 10.06 -2.36 5.02
C LYS A 6 10.45 -3.83 4.90
N ILE A 7 10.39 -4.60 5.99
CA ILE A 7 10.69 -6.03 5.98
C ILE A 7 9.69 -6.78 5.09
N MET A 8 8.39 -6.51 5.24
CA MET A 8 7.36 -7.12 4.38
C MET A 8 7.57 -6.78 2.90
N LEU A 9 7.98 -5.55 2.59
CA LEU A 9 8.31 -5.15 1.22
C LEU A 9 9.53 -5.91 0.67
N VAL A 10 10.60 -6.05 1.47
CA VAL A 10 11.80 -6.80 1.05
C VAL A 10 11.49 -8.28 0.81
N ILE A 11 10.71 -8.90 1.70
CA ILE A 11 10.25 -10.28 1.52
C ILE A 11 9.44 -10.41 0.22
N PHE A 12 8.52 -9.48 -0.04
CA PHE A 12 7.75 -9.46 -1.27
C PHE A 12 8.63 -9.33 -2.52
N LEU A 13 9.65 -8.48 -2.50
CA LEU A 13 10.58 -8.33 -3.63
C LEU A 13 11.39 -9.61 -3.90
N ILE A 14 11.87 -10.27 -2.84
CA ILE A 14 12.57 -11.56 -2.97
C ILE A 14 11.62 -12.60 -3.55
N TRP A 15 10.38 -12.68 -3.07
CA TRP A 15 9.38 -13.61 -3.59
C TRP A 15 9.09 -13.33 -5.07
N MET A 16 8.89 -12.07 -5.46
CA MET A 16 8.68 -11.70 -6.87
C MET A 16 9.88 -12.07 -7.75
N ALA A 17 11.11 -11.88 -7.25
CA ALA A 17 12.32 -12.30 -7.96
C ALA A 17 12.38 -13.82 -8.12
N THR A 18 12.06 -14.59 -7.07
CA THR A 18 11.95 -16.06 -7.13
C THR A 18 10.86 -16.50 -8.10
N GLY A 19 9.68 -15.89 -8.07
CA GLY A 19 8.58 -16.19 -8.98
C GLY A 19 8.96 -15.92 -10.44
N PHE A 20 9.63 -14.80 -10.71
CA PHE A 20 10.12 -14.47 -12.05
C PHE A 20 11.19 -15.45 -12.53
N PHE A 21 12.10 -15.86 -11.65
CA PHE A 21 13.10 -16.89 -11.96
C PHE A 21 12.44 -18.23 -12.31
N LEU A 22 11.44 -18.66 -11.54
CA LEU A 22 10.69 -19.90 -11.80
C LEU A 22 9.93 -19.88 -13.13
N ILE A 23 9.41 -18.71 -13.53
CA ILE A 23 8.77 -18.53 -14.85
C ILE A 23 9.80 -18.73 -15.95
N LYS A 24 10.98 -18.15 -15.79
CA LYS A 24 12.05 -18.26 -16.80
C LYS A 24 12.56 -19.69 -16.97
N THR A 25 12.49 -20.50 -15.92
CA THR A 25 12.83 -21.93 -15.96
C THR A 25 11.66 -22.83 -16.38
N GLU A 26 10.55 -22.25 -16.84
CA GLU A 26 9.33 -22.96 -17.28
C GLU A 26 8.79 -23.97 -16.24
N HIS A 27 8.99 -23.69 -14.95
CA HIS A 27 8.49 -24.57 -13.91
C HIS A 27 6.96 -24.52 -13.86
N GLU A 28 6.32 -25.68 -13.86
CA GLU A 28 4.85 -25.85 -13.85
C GLU A 28 4.16 -25.07 -12.72
N LYS A 29 4.85 -24.91 -11.58
CA LYS A 29 4.32 -24.21 -10.39
C LYS A 29 4.57 -22.70 -10.40
N ALA A 30 5.23 -22.15 -11.42
CA ALA A 30 5.64 -20.74 -11.47
C ALA A 30 4.44 -19.78 -11.40
N GLN A 31 3.35 -20.11 -12.11
CA GLN A 31 2.12 -19.31 -12.10
C GLN A 31 1.46 -19.29 -10.71
N ILE A 32 1.46 -20.42 -10.01
CA ILE A 32 0.91 -20.53 -8.64
C ILE A 32 1.75 -19.69 -7.67
N VAL A 33 3.08 -19.77 -7.76
CA VAL A 33 3.99 -19.01 -6.90
C VAL A 33 3.85 -17.50 -7.13
N MET A 34 3.67 -17.06 -8.38
CA MET A 34 3.36 -15.65 -8.69
C MET A 34 1.98 -15.24 -8.17
N GLY A 35 0.96 -16.08 -8.37
CA GLY A 35 -0.39 -15.83 -7.87
C GLY A 35 -0.44 -15.66 -6.35
N LEU A 36 0.31 -16.49 -5.61
CA LEU A 36 0.47 -16.35 -4.17
C LEU A 36 1.17 -15.06 -3.76
N GLY A 37 2.16 -14.61 -4.53
CA GLY A 37 2.79 -13.29 -4.33
C GLY A 37 1.80 -12.15 -4.49
N VAL A 38 0.95 -12.20 -5.52
CA VAL A 38 -0.12 -11.20 -5.74
C VAL A 38 -1.17 -11.25 -4.62
N MET A 39 -1.57 -12.45 -4.17
CA MET A 39 -2.48 -12.60 -3.03
C MET A 39 -1.88 -12.00 -1.76
N TYR A 40 -0.60 -12.27 -1.48
CA TYR A 40 0.10 -11.67 -0.35
C TYR A 40 0.08 -10.13 -0.44
N LEU A 41 0.35 -9.56 -1.61
CA LEU A 41 0.33 -8.12 -1.82
C LEU A 41 -1.06 -7.52 -1.53
N SER A 42 -2.11 -8.13 -2.10
CA SER A 42 -3.48 -7.62 -2.02
C SER A 42 -4.11 -7.80 -0.64
N PHE A 43 -3.93 -8.97 -0.01
CA PHE A 43 -4.63 -9.30 1.23
C PHE A 43 -3.82 -9.06 2.50
N ILE A 44 -2.49 -9.03 2.42
CA ILE A 44 -1.63 -8.88 3.60
C ILE A 44 -0.92 -7.53 3.55
N PHE A 45 -0.17 -7.24 2.49
CA PHE A 45 0.63 -6.02 2.42
C PHE A 45 -0.24 -4.76 2.38
N MET A 46 -1.26 -4.72 1.52
CA MET A 46 -2.12 -3.54 1.36
C MET A 46 -2.91 -3.19 2.64
N PRO A 47 -3.60 -4.12 3.32
CA PRO A 47 -4.34 -3.79 4.55
C PRO A 47 -3.41 -3.36 5.69
N VAL A 48 -2.26 -4.02 5.85
CA VAL A 48 -1.25 -3.64 6.86
C VAL A 48 -0.66 -2.26 6.57
N PHE A 49 -0.41 -1.95 5.30
CA PHE A 49 0.06 -0.62 4.87
C PHE A 49 -0.96 0.47 5.21
N ILE A 50 -2.23 0.27 4.86
CA ILE A 50 -3.34 1.17 5.16
C ILE A 50 -3.45 1.37 6.68
N TYR A 51 -3.54 0.27 7.44
CA TYR A 51 -3.62 0.33 8.91
C TYR A 51 -2.45 1.13 9.50
N HIS A 52 -1.22 0.86 9.06
CA HIS A 52 -0.05 1.59 9.55
C HIS A 52 -0.10 3.09 9.20
N ARG A 53 -0.60 3.43 8.00
CA ARG A 53 -0.68 4.82 7.56
C ARG A 53 -1.72 5.63 8.34
N TYR A 54 -2.89 5.05 8.58
CA TYR A 54 -3.99 5.71 9.28
C TYR A 54 -3.88 5.64 10.82
N LYS A 55 -2.99 4.79 11.36
CA LYS A 55 -2.72 4.72 12.80
C LYS A 55 -2.29 6.09 13.36
N GLY A 56 -2.89 6.49 14.49
CA GLY A 56 -2.57 7.73 15.21
C GLY A 56 -3.37 8.96 14.78
N GLY A 57 -4.59 8.79 14.26
CA GLY A 57 -5.50 9.92 14.01
C GLY A 57 -5.16 10.77 12.77
N ARG A 58 -4.13 10.39 12.00
CA ARG A 58 -3.71 11.11 10.78
C ARG A 58 -4.77 11.15 9.68
N TYR A 59 -5.80 10.30 9.76
CA TYR A 59 -6.98 10.37 8.89
C TYR A 59 -7.73 11.69 9.03
N LYS A 60 -7.76 12.28 10.24
CA LYS A 60 -8.45 13.56 10.52
C LYS A 60 -7.85 14.73 9.72
N LYS A 61 -6.59 14.62 9.28
CA LYS A 61 -5.96 15.62 8.40
C LYS A 61 -6.64 15.67 7.03
N TYR A 62 -7.18 14.55 6.56
CA TYR A 62 -7.83 14.40 5.26
C TYR A 62 -9.36 14.54 5.31
N ILE A 63 -9.96 14.56 6.51
CA ILE A 63 -11.38 14.91 6.65
C ILE A 63 -11.53 16.40 6.33
N ILE A 64 -12.37 16.69 5.35
CA ILE A 64 -12.88 18.03 5.07
C ILE A 64 -13.91 18.33 6.16
N ASN A 65 -13.63 19.35 6.97
CA ASN A 65 -14.57 19.88 7.96
C ASN A 65 -15.04 21.27 7.50
N ASP A 66 -16.10 21.78 8.14
CA ASP A 66 -16.67 23.08 7.79
C ASP A 66 -15.66 24.23 7.92
N GLU A 67 -14.74 24.16 8.87
CA GLU A 67 -13.65 25.15 8.99
C GLU A 67 -12.70 25.15 7.79
N LYS A 68 -12.25 23.98 7.32
CA LYS A 68 -11.38 23.86 6.14
C LYS A 68 -12.10 24.27 4.85
N LEU A 69 -13.40 23.96 4.73
CA LEU A 69 -14.21 24.44 3.61
C LEU A 69 -14.29 25.97 3.66
N ARG A 70 -14.59 26.53 4.83
CA ARG A 70 -14.70 27.98 5.00
C ARG A 70 -13.38 28.69 4.74
N GLU A 71 -12.24 28.12 5.14
CA GLU A 71 -10.91 28.63 4.78
C GLU A 71 -10.63 28.52 3.27
N ALA A 72 -10.90 27.38 2.65
CA ALA A 72 -10.66 27.16 1.22
C ALA A 72 -11.46 28.12 0.34
N PHE A 73 -12.70 28.44 0.74
CA PHE A 73 -13.58 29.34 0.00
C PHE A 73 -13.52 30.81 0.48
N LYS A 74 -12.77 31.14 1.54
CA LYS A 74 -12.71 32.49 2.13
C LYS A 74 -12.25 33.58 1.14
N ASN A 75 -11.45 33.20 0.15
CA ASN A 75 -10.83 34.10 -0.82
C ASN A 75 -11.38 33.93 -2.24
N VAL A 76 -12.35 33.03 -2.44
CA VAL A 76 -12.98 32.84 -3.75
C VAL A 76 -13.96 33.99 -3.97
N GLY A 77 -13.68 34.86 -4.95
CA GLY A 77 -14.52 36.01 -5.28
C GLY A 77 -14.14 37.33 -4.58
N LYS A 78 -13.04 37.38 -3.82
CA LYS A 78 -12.41 38.64 -3.43
C LYS A 78 -11.45 39.11 -4.52
N ASN A 79 -12.01 39.70 -5.58
CA ASN A 79 -11.32 40.67 -6.42
C ASN A 79 -11.92 42.05 -6.12
#